data_AF-A0A0F8WUZ8-F1
#
_entry.id   AF-A0A0F8WUZ8-F1
#
_cell.length_a   1.000
_cell.length_b   1.000
_cell.length_c   1.000
_cell.angle_alpha   90.00
_cell.angle_beta   90.00
_cell.angle_gamma   90.00
#
_symmetry.space_group_name_H-M   'P 1'
#
loop_
_entity.id
_entity.type
_entity.pdbx_description
1 polymer ?
#
loop_
_entity_poly.entity_id
_entity_poly.type
_entity_poly.pdbx_seq_one_letter_code
_entity_poly.pdbx_strand_id
1 'polypeptide(L)'
;RRPFDSFFGYVKELYAAALAKAPTINSEAVSPFWDPRSFSPHWELQAAVMGLVMWSTVFDPGRPFKTLQPGIPYDTFTGDLDYGRNDALFRSGMGYFKSVAGKLSIGDLALSRRLNDVAAATEEWFDSVSMHRRQQFIFDIENLFKAEPYTRGMVADDDSVTAKSYVIKPKQVIADLFALIDFWDGQGWVKNVATIKESIAAEINGSNQGRIDSEQTLDEAQALRIVANLVKFLF
;
A
#
# COMPACT_ATOMS: atom_id res chain seq x y z
N ARG A 1 -14.27 -5.96 0.07
CA ARG A 1 -14.08 -5.41 -1.29
C ARG A 1 -12.60 -5.17 -1.45
N ARG A 2 -11.94 -5.76 -2.46
CA ARG A 2 -10.50 -5.49 -2.67
C ARG A 2 -10.36 -4.00 -2.98
N PRO A 3 -9.53 -3.25 -2.24
CA PRO A 3 -9.35 -1.85 -2.54
C PRO A 3 -8.45 -1.74 -3.77
N PHE A 4 -8.74 -0.76 -4.63
CA PHE A 4 -8.00 -0.49 -5.87
C PHE A 4 -7.61 0.97 -5.86
N ASP A 5 -6.35 1.27 -6.14
CA ASP A 5 -5.91 2.65 -6.32
C ASP A 5 -6.30 3.17 -7.71
N SER A 6 -6.69 4.44 -7.76
CA SER A 6 -7.05 5.18 -8.96
C SER A 6 -6.09 6.36 -9.11
N PHE A 7 -5.32 6.35 -10.19
CA PHE A 7 -4.37 7.42 -10.48
C PHE A 7 -5.05 8.53 -11.28
N PHE A 8 -4.81 9.79 -10.92
CA PHE A 8 -5.35 10.95 -11.66
C PHE A 8 -4.24 11.96 -11.96
N GLY A 9 -4.01 12.20 -13.25
CA GLY A 9 -3.02 13.17 -13.69
C GLY A 9 -3.58 14.58 -13.77
N TYR A 10 -2.78 15.57 -13.35
CA TYR A 10 -2.99 16.98 -13.63
C TYR A 10 -1.75 17.55 -14.33
N VAL A 11 -1.95 18.34 -15.37
CA VAL A 11 -0.85 18.94 -16.15
C VAL A 11 -1.14 20.42 -16.41
N LYS A 12 -0.09 21.24 -16.52
CA LYS A 12 -0.16 22.67 -16.90
C LYS A 12 -1.01 23.56 -15.96
N GLU A 13 -1.39 23.07 -14.80
CA GLU A 13 -2.01 23.88 -13.75
C GLU A 13 -0.95 24.65 -12.96
N LEU A 14 -1.34 25.78 -12.36
CA LEU A 14 -0.47 26.50 -11.43
C LEU A 14 -0.22 25.65 -10.17
N TYR A 15 0.98 25.73 -9.61
CA TYR A 15 1.38 25.01 -8.40
C TYR A 15 0.36 25.15 -7.25
N ALA A 16 -0.12 26.37 -6.99
CA ALA A 16 -1.09 26.62 -5.93
C ALA A 16 -2.45 25.95 -6.18
N ALA A 17 -2.87 25.86 -7.45
CA ALA A 17 -4.11 25.17 -7.81
C ALA A 17 -3.96 23.65 -7.64
N ALA A 18 -2.83 23.08 -8.07
CA ALA A 18 -2.54 21.66 -7.88
C ALA A 18 -2.51 21.28 -6.38
N LEU A 19 -1.84 22.09 -5.56
CA LEU A 19 -1.75 21.88 -4.11
C LEU A 19 -3.13 21.87 -3.42
N ALA A 20 -4.07 22.68 -3.90
CA ALA A 20 -5.42 22.77 -3.34
C ALA A 20 -6.35 21.61 -3.76
N LYS A 21 -6.00 20.81 -4.76
CA LYS A 21 -6.89 19.76 -5.32
C LYS A 21 -6.90 18.47 -4.54
N ALA A 22 -5.73 17.97 -4.12
CA ALA A 22 -5.66 16.70 -3.42
C ALA A 22 -6.52 16.69 -2.13
N PRO A 23 -6.52 17.75 -1.29
CA PRO A 23 -7.37 17.80 -0.11
C PRO A 23 -8.87 17.74 -0.38
N THR A 24 -9.35 18.18 -1.57
CA THR A 24 -10.78 18.13 -1.90
C THR A 24 -11.28 16.73 -2.24
N ILE A 25 -10.36 15.79 -2.53
CA ILE A 25 -10.71 14.40 -2.87
C ILE A 25 -10.82 13.55 -1.61
N ASN A 26 -9.84 13.66 -0.71
CA ASN A 26 -9.77 12.95 0.58
C ASN A 26 -10.16 11.46 0.51
N SER A 27 -9.54 10.69 -0.38
CA SER A 27 -9.83 9.27 -0.58
C SER A 27 -8.59 8.39 -0.40
N GLU A 28 -8.78 7.25 0.25
CA GLU A 28 -7.77 6.19 0.37
C GLU A 28 -7.46 5.53 -0.98
N ALA A 29 -8.38 5.60 -1.96
CA ALA A 29 -8.28 4.90 -3.22
C ALA A 29 -7.92 5.82 -4.41
N VAL A 30 -7.52 7.06 -4.14
CA VAL A 30 -7.20 8.03 -5.18
C VAL A 30 -5.82 8.62 -4.94
N SER A 31 -4.92 8.38 -5.90
CA SER A 31 -3.60 8.99 -6.00
C SER A 31 -3.57 10.05 -7.11
N PRO A 32 -3.86 11.33 -6.79
CA PRO A 32 -3.68 12.41 -7.73
C PRO A 32 -2.19 12.73 -7.84
N PHE A 33 -1.73 13.10 -9.04
CA PHE A 33 -0.37 13.60 -9.24
C PHE A 33 -0.35 14.77 -10.21
N TRP A 34 0.69 15.58 -10.12
CA TRP A 34 0.82 16.76 -10.97
C TRP A 34 2.27 16.99 -11.41
N ASP A 35 2.43 17.36 -12.68
CA ASP A 35 3.67 17.94 -13.18
C ASP A 35 3.37 19.01 -14.25
N PRO A 36 3.90 20.25 -14.11
CA PRO A 36 3.64 21.33 -15.06
C PRO A 36 4.43 21.19 -16.36
N ARG A 37 5.47 20.34 -16.39
CA ARG A 37 6.42 20.19 -17.49
C ARG A 37 5.97 19.15 -18.51
N SER A 38 5.01 18.29 -18.16
CA SER A 38 4.46 17.30 -19.09
C SER A 38 3.87 17.98 -20.33
N PHE A 39 4.34 17.60 -21.51
CA PHE A 39 3.77 18.09 -22.77
C PHE A 39 2.47 17.38 -23.12
N SER A 40 2.41 16.08 -22.81
CA SER A 40 1.24 15.23 -23.03
C SER A 40 0.05 15.69 -22.18
N PRO A 41 -1.18 15.52 -22.68
CA PRO A 41 -2.39 15.77 -21.92
C PRO A 41 -2.49 14.85 -20.69
N HIS A 42 -3.29 15.26 -19.70
CA HIS A 42 -3.35 14.59 -18.41
C HIS A 42 -3.73 13.10 -18.49
N TRP A 43 -4.64 12.72 -19.38
CA TRP A 43 -5.07 11.32 -19.55
C TRP A 43 -3.96 10.41 -20.07
N GLU A 44 -3.02 10.93 -20.86
CA GLU A 44 -1.89 10.16 -21.39
C GLU A 44 -0.84 9.92 -20.30
N LEU A 45 -0.53 10.95 -19.51
CA LEU A 45 0.33 10.82 -18.34
C LEU A 45 -0.30 9.87 -17.31
N GLN A 46 -1.61 9.96 -17.09
CA GLN A 46 -2.38 9.05 -16.24
C GLN A 46 -2.26 7.59 -16.69
N ALA A 47 -2.53 7.31 -17.97
CA ALA A 47 -2.42 5.95 -18.50
C ALA A 47 -0.99 5.40 -18.40
N ALA A 48 0.03 6.21 -18.69
CA ALA A 48 1.42 5.81 -18.62
C ALA A 48 1.87 5.47 -17.18
N VAL A 49 1.51 6.31 -16.21
CA VAL A 49 1.81 6.06 -14.80
C VAL A 49 1.07 4.83 -14.29
N MET A 50 -0.23 4.71 -14.58
CA MET A 50 -1.03 3.57 -14.16
C MET A 50 -0.46 2.26 -14.70
N GLY A 51 -0.14 2.18 -15.99
CA GLY A 51 0.43 0.97 -16.59
C GLY A 51 1.76 0.57 -15.95
N LEU A 52 2.62 1.54 -15.67
CA LEU A 52 3.92 1.31 -15.05
C LEU A 52 3.80 0.88 -13.58
N VAL A 53 2.93 1.53 -12.81
CA VAL A 53 2.68 1.20 -11.41
C VAL A 53 2.08 -0.20 -11.30
N MET A 54 1.04 -0.51 -12.08
CA MET A 54 0.42 -1.85 -12.07
C MET A 54 1.43 -2.94 -12.43
N TRP A 55 2.32 -2.70 -13.40
CA TRP A 55 3.36 -3.65 -13.75
C TRP A 55 4.38 -3.83 -12.61
N SER A 56 4.80 -2.74 -11.95
CA SER A 56 5.70 -2.80 -10.80
C SER A 56 5.11 -3.60 -9.64
N THR A 57 3.81 -3.41 -9.35
CA THR A 57 3.13 -4.09 -8.23
C THR A 57 2.99 -5.60 -8.42
N VAL A 58 3.03 -6.08 -9.67
CA VAL A 58 3.02 -7.54 -9.96
C VAL A 58 4.33 -8.20 -9.53
N PHE A 59 5.47 -7.49 -9.58
CA PHE A 59 6.75 -8.03 -9.11
C PHE A 59 6.92 -7.89 -7.61
N ASP A 60 6.63 -6.70 -7.08
CA ASP A 60 6.75 -6.43 -5.65
C ASP A 60 5.78 -5.30 -5.25
N PRO A 61 4.66 -5.63 -4.58
CA PRO A 61 3.68 -4.64 -4.13
C PRO A 61 4.19 -3.76 -2.98
N GLY A 62 5.27 -4.15 -2.29
CA GLY A 62 5.87 -3.37 -1.20
C GLY A 62 6.90 -2.34 -1.68
N ARG A 63 7.31 -2.39 -2.95
CA ARG A 63 8.39 -1.55 -3.47
C ARG A 63 7.92 -0.14 -3.81
N PRO A 64 8.59 0.93 -3.33
CA PRO A 64 8.24 2.29 -3.70
C PRO A 64 8.36 2.55 -5.20
N PHE A 65 7.37 3.27 -5.76
CA PHE A 65 7.30 3.64 -7.20
C PHE A 65 8.29 4.74 -7.61
N LYS A 66 9.22 5.12 -6.73
CA LYS A 66 10.20 6.17 -6.99
C LYS A 66 11.09 5.78 -8.14
N THR A 67 11.51 6.76 -8.92
CA THR A 67 12.42 6.61 -10.09
C THR A 67 11.85 5.85 -11.28
N LEU A 68 10.63 5.33 -11.18
CA LEU A 68 9.92 4.73 -12.31
C LEU A 68 9.63 5.80 -13.38
N GLN A 69 9.92 5.47 -14.63
CA GLN A 69 9.87 6.40 -15.77
C GLN A 69 8.68 6.09 -16.67
N PRO A 70 7.61 6.91 -16.70
CA PRO A 70 6.43 6.68 -17.53
C PRO A 70 6.70 6.84 -19.04
N GLY A 71 7.88 7.34 -19.45
CA GLY A 71 8.22 7.52 -20.86
C GLY A 71 7.54 8.71 -21.54
N ILE A 72 6.94 9.61 -20.75
CA ILE A 72 6.28 10.82 -21.25
C ILE A 72 7.31 11.94 -21.53
N PRO A 73 7.28 12.56 -22.72
CA PRO A 73 8.07 13.76 -23.00
C PRO A 73 7.68 14.93 -22.08
N TYR A 74 8.68 15.66 -21.59
CA TYR A 74 8.50 16.78 -20.68
C TYR A 74 9.47 17.91 -21.01
N ASP A 75 9.16 19.11 -20.54
CA ASP A 75 10.04 20.27 -20.61
C ASP A 75 11.26 20.08 -19.71
N THR A 76 12.41 19.85 -20.35
CA THR A 76 13.71 19.70 -19.69
C THR A 76 14.37 21.02 -19.33
N PHE A 77 13.88 22.15 -19.84
CA PHE A 77 14.41 23.49 -19.52
C PHE A 77 13.83 24.01 -18.21
N THR A 78 12.58 23.67 -17.91
CA THR A 78 12.00 23.91 -16.59
C THR A 78 12.60 22.92 -15.59
N GLY A 79 13.40 23.44 -14.65
CA GLY A 79 14.03 22.65 -13.60
C GLY A 79 13.02 21.91 -12.68
N ASP A 80 13.55 20.98 -11.88
CA ASP A 80 12.76 20.31 -10.84
C ASP A 80 12.26 21.30 -9.78
N LEU A 81 11.14 20.97 -9.16
CA LEU A 81 10.67 21.66 -7.95
C LEU A 81 11.69 21.46 -6.81
N ASP A 82 11.83 22.49 -5.98
CA ASP A 82 12.62 22.38 -4.75
C ASP A 82 11.99 21.37 -3.76
N TYR A 83 12.79 20.96 -2.78
CA TYR A 83 12.37 19.98 -1.79
C TYR A 83 11.13 20.42 -0.99
N GLY A 84 11.04 21.69 -0.59
CA GLY A 84 9.93 22.19 0.21
C GLY A 84 8.60 22.14 -0.56
N ARG A 85 8.64 22.45 -1.86
CA ARG A 85 7.47 22.31 -2.74
C ARG A 85 7.05 20.85 -2.96
N ASN A 86 8.01 19.96 -3.16
CA ASN A 86 7.72 18.53 -3.30
C ASN A 86 7.11 17.94 -2.01
N ASP A 87 7.66 18.30 -0.85
CA ASP A 87 7.12 17.87 0.46
C ASP A 87 5.72 18.44 0.68
N ALA A 88 5.46 19.70 0.34
CA ALA A 88 4.14 20.30 0.46
C ALA A 88 3.10 19.61 -0.45
N LEU A 89 3.43 19.30 -1.70
CA LEU A 89 2.57 18.51 -2.58
C LEU A 89 2.28 17.14 -1.96
N PHE A 90 3.32 16.44 -1.53
CA PHE A 90 3.18 15.13 -0.93
C PHE A 90 2.27 15.17 0.31
N ARG A 91 2.52 16.09 1.24
CA ARG A 91 1.71 16.28 2.45
C ARG A 91 0.27 16.68 2.15
N SER A 92 0.01 17.35 1.03
CA SER A 92 -1.36 17.66 0.59
C SER A 92 -2.14 16.45 0.04
N GLY A 93 -1.46 15.35 -0.28
CA GLY A 93 -2.07 14.19 -0.95
C GLY A 93 -1.80 14.12 -2.45
N MET A 94 -0.84 14.89 -2.96
CA MET A 94 -0.50 14.98 -4.38
C MET A 94 0.87 14.34 -4.65
N GLY A 95 0.91 13.41 -5.60
CA GLY A 95 2.14 12.86 -6.17
C GLY A 95 2.87 13.88 -7.05
N TYR A 96 4.18 13.69 -7.21
CA TYR A 96 5.03 14.61 -7.95
C TYR A 96 6.14 13.87 -8.69
N PHE A 97 6.80 14.56 -9.63
CA PHE A 97 7.82 13.98 -10.50
C PHE A 97 9.16 14.72 -10.37
N LYS A 98 10.23 14.06 -10.81
CA LYS A 98 11.59 14.59 -10.88
C LYS A 98 12.25 14.23 -12.21
N SER A 99 13.30 14.96 -12.56
CA SER A 99 14.19 14.63 -13.66
C SER A 99 15.24 13.62 -13.19
N VAL A 100 15.28 12.44 -13.79
CA VAL A 100 16.34 11.44 -13.55
C VAL A 100 16.87 10.95 -14.88
N ALA A 101 18.19 11.08 -15.10
CA ALA A 101 18.85 10.71 -16.35
C ALA A 101 18.18 11.32 -17.61
N GLY A 102 17.72 12.58 -17.51
CA GLY A 102 17.07 13.30 -18.61
C GLY A 102 15.66 12.81 -18.95
N LYS A 103 15.03 12.04 -18.06
CA LYS A 103 13.67 11.52 -18.22
C LYS A 103 12.80 11.93 -17.05
N LEU A 104 11.53 12.20 -17.34
CA LEU A 104 10.50 12.37 -16.30
C LEU A 104 10.39 11.07 -15.53
N SER A 105 10.54 11.15 -14.21
CA SER A 105 10.51 10.02 -13.31
C SER A 105 9.61 10.33 -12.13
N ILE A 106 8.93 9.32 -11.61
CA ILE A 106 8.09 9.47 -10.42
C ILE A 106 8.98 9.82 -9.23
N GLY A 107 8.64 10.92 -8.55
CA GLY A 107 9.29 11.35 -7.32
C GLY A 107 8.73 10.59 -6.12
N ASP A 108 7.43 10.70 -5.91
CA ASP A 108 6.65 9.92 -4.95
C ASP A 108 5.15 10.00 -5.33
N LEU A 109 4.37 8.99 -4.97
CA LEU A 109 2.92 8.96 -5.21
C LEU A 109 2.17 8.91 -3.89
N ALA A 110 1.41 9.97 -3.62
CA ALA A 110 0.59 10.11 -2.43
C ALA A 110 -0.83 9.65 -2.70
N LEU A 111 -1.50 9.10 -1.70
CA LEU A 111 -2.96 9.01 -1.68
C LEU A 111 -3.53 10.33 -1.16
N SER A 112 -4.73 10.69 -1.58
CA SER A 112 -5.38 11.96 -1.22
C SER A 112 -5.94 12.02 0.20
N ARG A 113 -6.09 10.88 0.91
CA ARG A 113 -6.67 10.83 2.26
C ARG A 113 -5.79 11.54 3.29
N ARG A 114 -6.30 12.60 3.89
CA ARG A 114 -5.63 13.38 4.96
C ARG A 114 -6.50 13.58 6.19
N LEU A 115 -7.81 13.40 6.06
CA LEU A 115 -8.76 13.46 7.15
C LEU A 115 -9.44 12.10 7.31
N ASN A 116 -9.54 11.64 8.55
CA ASN A 116 -10.33 10.46 8.90
C ASN A 116 -11.84 10.80 8.96
N ASP A 117 -12.65 9.81 9.33
CA ASP A 117 -14.11 9.92 9.31
C ASP A 117 -14.67 10.94 10.34
N VAL A 118 -13.87 11.32 11.34
CA VAL A 118 -14.18 12.38 12.31
C VAL A 118 -13.49 13.71 11.99
N ALA A 119 -13.01 13.87 10.74
CA ALA A 119 -12.32 15.06 10.24
C ALA A 119 -11.01 15.43 10.97
N ALA A 120 -10.40 14.47 11.68
CA ALA A 120 -9.08 14.64 12.28
C ALA A 120 -7.99 14.25 11.28
N ALA A 121 -6.83 14.91 11.37
CA ALA A 121 -5.67 14.60 10.54
C ALA A 121 -5.22 13.14 10.74
N THR A 122 -4.92 12.44 9.64
CA THR A 122 -4.45 11.05 9.66
C THR A 122 -3.34 10.81 8.64
N GLU A 123 -2.46 9.88 8.98
CA GLU A 123 -1.36 9.39 8.13
C GLU A 123 -1.54 7.91 7.74
N GLU A 124 -2.71 7.32 8.06
CA GLU A 124 -3.00 5.90 7.85
C GLU A 124 -2.92 5.45 6.36
N TRP A 125 -3.20 6.38 5.45
CA TRP A 125 -3.27 6.19 4.00
C TRP A 125 -2.49 7.29 3.29
N PHE A 126 -1.18 7.35 3.55
CA PHE A 126 -0.36 8.47 3.14
C PHE A 126 0.23 8.28 1.73
N ASP A 127 0.59 7.04 1.37
CA ASP A 127 1.31 6.66 0.15
C ASP A 127 0.54 5.64 -0.69
N SER A 128 0.69 5.69 -2.01
CA SER A 128 0.00 4.75 -2.92
C SER A 128 0.47 3.30 -2.74
N VAL A 129 1.71 3.08 -2.30
CA VAL A 129 2.29 1.75 -2.09
C VAL A 129 1.56 0.97 -0.99
N SER A 130 1.14 1.64 0.10
CA SER A 130 0.39 0.97 1.18
C SER A 130 -0.92 0.37 0.70
N MET A 131 -1.59 1.01 -0.27
CA MET A 131 -2.82 0.48 -0.85
C MET A 131 -2.59 -0.86 -1.55
N HIS A 132 -1.56 -0.95 -2.38
CA HIS A 132 -1.23 -2.16 -3.12
C HIS A 132 -0.77 -3.30 -2.21
N ARG A 133 0.04 -2.99 -1.19
CA ARG A 133 0.48 -3.98 -0.22
C ARG A 133 -0.70 -4.52 0.62
N ARG A 134 -1.59 -3.66 1.11
CA ARG A 134 -2.81 -4.08 1.83
C ARG A 134 -3.74 -4.91 0.95
N GLN A 135 -3.87 -4.55 -0.32
CA GLN A 135 -4.61 -5.35 -1.29
C GLN A 135 -4.01 -6.76 -1.44
N GLN A 136 -2.68 -6.87 -1.47
CA GLN A 136 -1.98 -8.16 -1.52
C GLN A 136 -2.25 -9.00 -0.26
N PHE A 137 -2.16 -8.41 0.94
CA PHE A 137 -2.45 -9.13 2.18
C PHE A 137 -3.87 -9.71 2.20
N ILE A 138 -4.87 -8.91 1.81
CA ILE A 138 -6.25 -9.36 1.70
C ILE A 138 -6.37 -10.49 0.67
N PHE A 139 -5.69 -10.38 -0.46
CA PHE A 139 -5.70 -11.41 -1.50
C PHE A 139 -5.11 -12.74 -1.02
N ASP A 140 -3.98 -12.70 -0.33
CA ASP A 140 -3.31 -13.91 0.16
C ASP A 140 -4.15 -14.63 1.23
N ILE A 141 -4.75 -13.88 2.16
CA ILE A 141 -5.67 -14.42 3.17
C ILE A 141 -6.91 -15.05 2.49
N GLU A 142 -7.51 -14.35 1.52
CA GLU A 142 -8.64 -14.89 0.78
C GLU A 142 -8.27 -16.19 0.04
N ASN A 143 -7.09 -16.25 -0.56
CA ASN A 143 -6.64 -17.43 -1.29
C ASN A 143 -6.35 -18.61 -0.36
N LEU A 144 -5.79 -18.36 0.82
CA LEU A 144 -5.57 -19.38 1.84
C LEU A 144 -6.88 -20.10 2.19
N PHE A 145 -7.93 -19.34 2.49
CA PHE A 145 -9.23 -19.91 2.88
C PHE A 145 -10.11 -20.38 1.70
N LYS A 146 -9.75 -20.03 0.47
CA LYS A 146 -10.38 -20.56 -0.76
C LYS A 146 -9.68 -21.81 -1.29
N ALA A 147 -8.58 -22.24 -0.68
CA ALA A 147 -7.86 -23.45 -1.04
C ALA A 147 -8.31 -24.64 -0.17
N GLU A 148 -7.97 -25.85 -0.63
CA GLU A 148 -8.02 -27.03 0.24
C GLU A 148 -7.04 -26.84 1.42
N PRO A 149 -7.40 -27.24 2.66
CA PRO A 149 -8.58 -28.03 3.03
C PRO A 149 -9.85 -27.22 3.38
N TYR A 150 -9.80 -25.89 3.34
CA TYR A 150 -10.87 -25.02 3.85
C TYR A 150 -12.18 -25.07 3.05
N THR A 151 -12.10 -25.36 1.76
CA THR A 151 -13.24 -25.51 0.85
C THR A 151 -14.20 -26.65 1.21
N ARG A 152 -13.69 -27.72 1.82
CA ARG A 152 -14.45 -28.92 2.20
C ARG A 152 -14.20 -29.33 3.65
N GLY A 153 -13.83 -28.35 4.47
CA GLY A 153 -13.44 -28.55 5.85
C GLY A 153 -14.62 -28.86 6.77
N MET A 154 -14.39 -29.69 7.79
CA MET A 154 -15.28 -29.84 8.94
C MET A 154 -14.70 -29.06 10.11
N VAL A 155 -15.51 -28.26 10.80
CA VAL A 155 -15.05 -27.53 12.01
C VAL A 155 -15.02 -28.48 13.20
N ALA A 156 -13.96 -28.43 14.01
CA ALA A 156 -13.89 -29.12 15.28
C ALA A 156 -13.09 -28.30 16.32
N ASP A 157 -13.32 -28.61 17.59
CA ASP A 157 -12.55 -28.04 18.70
C ASP A 157 -11.08 -28.46 18.65
N ASP A 158 -10.22 -27.65 19.26
CA ASP A 158 -8.78 -27.90 19.29
C ASP A 158 -8.41 -29.26 19.90
N ASP A 159 -9.12 -29.68 20.93
CA ASP A 159 -8.90 -30.92 21.66
C ASP A 159 -9.47 -32.16 20.95
N SER A 160 -10.16 -31.99 19.82
CA SER A 160 -10.74 -33.09 19.05
C SER A 160 -9.66 -34.01 18.46
N VAL A 161 -9.70 -35.30 18.77
CA VAL A 161 -8.72 -36.27 18.22
C VAL A 161 -9.21 -36.80 16.88
N THR A 162 -8.52 -36.45 15.80
CA THR A 162 -8.86 -36.86 14.43
C THR A 162 -7.60 -37.02 13.58
N ALA A 163 -7.59 -38.03 12.71
CA ALA A 163 -6.54 -38.23 11.70
C ALA A 163 -6.90 -37.60 10.34
N LYS A 164 -8.09 -37.00 10.23
CA LYS A 164 -8.58 -36.40 8.98
C LYS A 164 -8.00 -35.00 8.82
N SER A 165 -7.26 -34.77 7.73
CA SER A 165 -6.64 -33.48 7.41
C SER A 165 -7.65 -32.38 7.07
N TYR A 166 -8.87 -32.73 6.70
CA TYR A 166 -9.95 -31.78 6.40
C TYR A 166 -10.75 -31.37 7.64
N VAL A 167 -10.36 -31.78 8.84
CA VAL A 167 -10.96 -31.24 10.06
C VAL A 167 -10.18 -30.01 10.50
N ILE A 168 -10.81 -28.85 10.38
CA ILE A 168 -10.23 -27.54 10.66
C ILE A 168 -10.50 -27.16 12.11
N LYS A 169 -9.44 -26.73 12.77
CA LYS A 169 -9.45 -26.30 14.18
C LYS A 169 -8.97 -24.85 14.28
N PRO A 170 -9.38 -24.09 15.31
CA PRO A 170 -8.86 -22.75 15.55
C PRO A 170 -7.32 -22.68 15.56
N LYS A 171 -6.62 -23.61 16.23
CA LYS A 171 -5.15 -23.68 16.21
C LYS A 171 -4.56 -23.91 14.82
N GLN A 172 -5.27 -24.63 13.94
CA GLN A 172 -4.82 -24.83 12.56
C GLN A 172 -4.90 -23.52 11.77
N VAL A 173 -5.99 -22.76 11.95
CA VAL A 173 -6.14 -21.43 11.34
C VAL A 173 -5.02 -20.49 11.78
N ILE A 174 -4.71 -20.48 13.08
CA ILE A 174 -3.59 -19.68 13.63
C ILE A 174 -2.25 -20.12 13.00
N ALA A 175 -2.00 -21.42 12.91
CA ALA A 175 -0.76 -21.95 12.33
C ALA A 175 -0.61 -21.58 10.84
N ASP A 176 -1.70 -21.65 10.06
CA ASP A 176 -1.68 -21.29 8.64
C ASP A 176 -1.49 -19.78 8.44
N LEU A 177 -2.10 -18.95 9.29
CA LEU A 177 -1.85 -17.50 9.32
C LEU A 177 -0.40 -17.18 9.73
N PHE A 178 0.19 -17.92 10.67
CA PHE A 178 1.60 -17.77 11.02
C PHE A 178 2.52 -18.05 9.83
N ALA A 179 2.25 -19.13 9.07
CA ALA A 179 3.01 -19.45 7.88
C ALA A 179 2.90 -18.35 6.81
N LEU A 180 1.72 -17.74 6.68
CA LEU A 180 1.53 -16.61 5.77
C LEU A 180 2.30 -15.36 6.21
N ILE A 181 2.34 -15.06 7.51
CA ILE A 181 3.14 -13.96 8.05
C ILE A 181 4.64 -14.22 7.86
N ASP A 182 5.11 -15.45 8.05
CA ASP A 182 6.51 -15.81 7.79
C ASP A 182 6.88 -15.62 6.32
N PHE A 183 5.95 -15.92 5.41
CA PHE A 183 6.13 -15.61 4.00
C PHE A 183 6.26 -14.09 3.76
N TRP A 184 5.36 -13.28 4.34
CA TRP A 184 5.41 -11.82 4.21
C TRP A 184 6.67 -11.20 4.83
N ASP A 185 7.17 -11.76 5.93
CA ASP A 185 8.45 -11.36 6.54
C ASP A 185 9.62 -11.65 5.60
N GLY A 186 9.62 -12.83 4.96
CA GLY A 186 10.60 -13.19 3.94
C GLY A 186 10.60 -12.25 2.73
N GLN A 187 9.48 -11.57 2.44
CA GLN A 187 9.39 -10.53 1.42
C GLN A 187 9.71 -9.11 1.95
N GLY A 188 9.85 -8.94 3.27
CA GLY A 188 10.06 -7.64 3.91
C GLY A 188 8.83 -6.73 3.90
N TRP A 189 7.62 -7.29 3.79
CA TRP A 189 6.38 -6.52 3.73
C TRP A 189 5.82 -6.14 5.10
N VAL A 190 6.22 -6.86 6.15
CA VAL A 190 5.81 -6.65 7.54
C VAL A 190 7.03 -6.39 8.43
N LYS A 191 6.80 -5.83 9.62
CA LYS A 191 7.79 -5.68 10.68
C LYS A 191 7.26 -6.35 11.94
N ASN A 192 8.12 -6.57 12.94
CA ASN A 192 7.71 -7.04 14.26
C ASN A 192 6.84 -8.31 14.24
N VAL A 193 7.27 -9.32 13.48
CA VAL A 193 6.54 -10.59 13.28
C VAL A 193 6.07 -11.23 14.59
N ALA A 194 6.91 -11.20 15.63
CA ALA A 194 6.54 -11.75 16.94
C ALA A 194 5.26 -11.11 17.49
N THR A 195 5.19 -9.77 17.47
CA THR A 195 4.01 -9.01 17.92
C THR A 195 2.79 -9.27 17.05
N ILE A 196 2.98 -9.39 15.72
CA ILE A 196 1.88 -9.74 14.82
C ILE A 196 1.32 -11.12 15.18
N LYS A 197 2.19 -12.12 15.35
CA LYS A 197 1.79 -13.49 15.70
C LYS A 197 1.08 -13.56 17.06
N GLU A 198 1.51 -12.78 18.04
CA GLU A 198 0.83 -12.65 19.33
C GLU A 198 -0.57 -12.04 19.23
N SER A 199 -0.83 -11.22 18.21
CA SER A 199 -2.13 -10.60 17.98
C SER A 199 -3.17 -11.51 17.30
N ILE A 200 -2.76 -12.67 16.79
CA ILE A 200 -3.67 -13.55 16.06
C ILE A 200 -4.53 -14.33 17.05
N ALA A 201 -5.85 -14.18 16.89
CA ALA A 201 -6.83 -14.99 17.58
C ALA A 201 -7.71 -15.71 16.56
N ALA A 202 -8.10 -16.94 16.87
CA ALA A 202 -9.13 -17.66 16.14
C ALA A 202 -10.04 -18.40 17.12
N GLU A 203 -11.34 -18.35 16.90
CA GLU A 203 -12.34 -19.02 17.73
C GLU A 203 -13.52 -19.54 16.91
N ILE A 204 -14.19 -20.57 17.39
CA ILE A 204 -15.45 -21.03 16.79
C ILE A 204 -16.54 -20.05 17.20
N ASN A 205 -17.28 -19.53 16.23
CA ASN A 205 -18.31 -18.54 16.49
C ASN A 205 -19.40 -19.13 17.40
N GLY A 206 -19.64 -18.48 18.56
CA GLY A 206 -20.60 -18.97 19.54
C GLY A 206 -22.06 -19.03 19.07
N SER A 207 -22.42 -18.26 18.02
CA SER A 207 -23.76 -18.28 17.40
C SER A 207 -23.85 -19.18 16.16
N ASN A 208 -22.71 -19.60 15.60
CA ASN A 208 -22.64 -20.46 14.42
C ASN A 208 -21.44 -21.40 14.52
N GLN A 209 -21.68 -22.62 15.00
CA GLN A 209 -20.65 -23.64 15.20
C GLN A 209 -19.96 -24.12 13.91
N GLY A 210 -20.52 -23.80 12.74
CA GLY A 210 -19.89 -24.08 11.44
C GLY A 210 -18.93 -23.00 10.97
N ARG A 211 -18.66 -21.96 11.77
CA ARG A 211 -17.82 -20.81 11.41
C ARG A 211 -16.68 -20.66 12.42
N ILE A 212 -15.47 -20.46 11.90
CA ILE A 212 -14.32 -19.97 12.69
C ILE A 212 -14.14 -18.50 12.36
N ASP A 213 -14.09 -17.66 13.39
CA ASP A 213 -13.71 -16.26 13.30
C ASP A 213 -12.22 -16.14 13.60
N SER A 214 -11.52 -15.32 12.81
CA SER A 214 -10.10 -15.03 13.04
C SER A 214 -9.84 -13.55 12.89
N GLU A 215 -9.00 -13.00 13.76
CA GLU A 215 -8.53 -11.62 13.70
C GLU A 215 -7.01 -11.57 13.81
N GLN A 216 -6.44 -10.52 13.24
CA GLN A 216 -5.00 -10.25 13.31
C GLN A 216 -4.75 -8.75 13.13
N THR A 217 -3.70 -8.24 13.78
CA THR A 217 -3.23 -6.86 13.62
C THR A 217 -1.87 -6.86 12.95
N LEU A 218 -1.75 -6.17 11.82
CA LEU A 218 -0.51 -6.12 11.04
C LEU A 218 0.31 -4.86 11.37
N ASP A 219 1.63 -5.01 11.48
CA ASP A 219 2.58 -3.89 11.43
C ASP A 219 3.29 -3.88 10.08
N GLU A 220 2.81 -3.04 9.18
CA GLU A 220 3.26 -3.01 7.79
C GLU A 220 4.56 -2.23 7.61
N ALA A 221 5.47 -2.75 6.81
CA ALA A 221 6.64 -2.01 6.35
C ALA A 221 6.20 -0.80 5.52
N GLN A 222 6.73 0.38 5.82
CA GLN A 222 6.38 1.62 5.12
C GLN A 222 7.40 1.95 4.04
N ALA A 223 6.99 2.68 3.00
CA ALA A 223 7.90 3.11 1.94
C ALA A 223 9.01 4.02 2.50
N LEU A 224 10.28 3.70 2.19
CA LEU A 224 11.41 4.52 2.60
C LEU A 224 11.36 5.90 1.93
N ARG A 225 11.36 6.96 2.74
CA ARG A 225 11.35 8.36 2.26
C ARG A 225 12.59 9.15 2.59
N ILE A 226 12.95 9.17 3.88
CA ILE A 226 14.01 10.02 4.41
C ILE A 226 14.87 9.14 5.31
N VAL A 227 16.18 9.21 5.13
CA VAL A 227 17.16 8.69 6.07
C VAL A 227 17.79 9.89 6.76
N ALA A 228 17.45 10.11 8.03
CA ALA A 228 18.06 11.16 8.84
C ALA A 228 19.25 10.57 9.61
N ASN A 229 20.44 11.16 9.42
CA ASN A 229 21.65 10.74 10.12
C ASN A 229 22.24 11.93 10.91
N LEU A 230 22.51 11.70 12.19
CA LEU A 230 23.21 12.64 13.05
C LEU A 230 24.61 12.11 13.33
N VAL A 231 25.63 12.73 12.72
CA VAL A 231 27.04 12.47 13.06
C VAL A 231 27.45 13.41 14.18
N LYS A 232 27.92 12.87 15.30
CA LYS A 232 28.55 13.64 16.39
C LYS A 232 30.04 13.39 16.37
N PHE A 233 30.82 14.45 16.55
CA PHE A 233 32.27 14.36 16.65
C PHE A 233 32.71 14.43 18.11
N LEU A 234 33.79 13.71 18.40
CA LEU A 234 34.48 13.68 19.69
C LEU A 234 35.39 14.91 19.79
N PHE A 235 34.82 16.10 20.01
CA PHE A 235 35.55 17.23 20.55
C PHE A 235 34.62 18.07 21.42
#